data_AF-A0A7M5WUI3-F1
#
_entry.id   AF-A0A7M5WUI3-F1
#
_cell.length_a   1.000
_cell.length_b   1.000
_cell.length_c   1.000
_cell.angle_alpha   90.00
_cell.angle_beta   90.00
_cell.angle_gamma   90.00
#
_symmetry.space_group_name_H-M   'P 1'
#
loop_
_entity.id
_entity.type
_entity.pdbx_description
1 polymer ?
#
loop_
_entity_poly.entity_id
_entity_poly.type
_entity_poly.pdbx_seq_one_letter_code
_entity_poly.pdbx_strand_id
1 'polypeptide(L)'
;HKKATSLLQQPPQTYDIAPSCPDLPRAQWFLAAYVRDVFTRLPQIKAVMTFGRVIKIDSTNKILSKLAGDAKGTARWVTNVGNELGGILQCVVTTAESNKALKPMADGLMKRFSDGKVEPPKIIYTDRDCCSDSGPSKFQQLFYLWTLIVCLDIWHFMRRFTEGCTSESHPLYGLFLMRLSGCIFEWDEKDYDNLLKAKRAELINEDVQNPTLSAVKKAINSGEMARYCKRRTRGAEKTIEMIENLILSMTGATDSLGVPLFKATIVDVWEEQRRHVKCIQDPDGFQLYTQTGSLEKGGVKLPVYLCARGSTSLESFHHHLRNFIPGTSANAVNFQAYLLDGLARWNTLRRNAIDGTKDEMRCFDSKLVEKFNLLHLEVHGERFNEERPPPKLSDEIFGMEYLFRQNVVDALDKAQAEGTLSAVRVQRFDEGYIDNNIDDGVNLDSGVESDDSS
;
A
#
# COMPACT_ATOMS: atom_id res chain seq x y z
N HIS A 1 -28.32 4.30 -49.32
CA HIS A 1 -29.53 5.03 -49.77
C HIS A 1 -29.57 5.23 -51.29
N LYS A 2 -28.73 6.09 -51.90
CA LYS A 2 -28.74 6.39 -53.37
C LYS A 2 -28.81 5.16 -54.32
N LYS A 3 -28.09 4.07 -54.03
CA LYS A 3 -28.15 2.82 -54.80
C LYS A 3 -29.51 2.10 -54.69
N ALA A 4 -30.15 2.15 -53.52
CA ALA A 4 -31.46 1.54 -53.28
C ALA A 4 -32.59 2.37 -53.93
N THR A 5 -32.49 3.70 -53.90
CA THR A 5 -33.45 4.63 -54.53
C THR A 5 -33.45 4.50 -56.06
N SER A 6 -32.26 4.28 -56.66
CA SER A 6 -32.09 4.05 -58.10
C SER A 6 -32.69 2.72 -58.58
N LEU A 7 -32.61 1.66 -57.78
CA LEU A 7 -33.20 0.35 -58.12
C LEU A 7 -34.74 0.36 -58.03
N LEU A 8 -35.31 1.27 -57.24
CA LEU A 8 -36.74 1.39 -57.01
C LEU A 8 -37.41 2.51 -57.84
N GLN A 9 -36.68 3.14 -58.78
CA GLN A 9 -37.15 4.27 -59.60
C GLN A 9 -37.77 5.42 -58.79
N GLN A 10 -37.32 5.62 -57.55
CA GLN A 10 -37.82 6.72 -56.72
C GLN A 10 -37.05 8.01 -57.02
N PRO A 11 -37.71 9.19 -57.00
CA PRO A 11 -37.04 10.46 -57.22
C PRO A 11 -35.95 10.70 -56.16
N PRO A 12 -34.83 11.35 -56.52
CA PRO A 12 -33.73 11.58 -55.59
C PRO A 12 -34.22 12.43 -54.41
N GLN A 13 -34.24 11.85 -53.21
CA GLN A 13 -34.54 12.59 -51.99
C GLN A 13 -33.44 13.63 -51.74
N THR A 14 -33.86 14.90 -51.69
CA THR A 14 -33.03 16.01 -51.21
C THR A 14 -33.18 16.06 -49.69
N TYR A 15 -32.10 15.79 -48.97
CA TYR A 15 -32.07 15.97 -47.51
C TYR A 15 -31.67 17.41 -47.20
N ASP A 16 -32.27 17.97 -46.17
CA ASP A 16 -31.79 19.21 -45.57
C ASP A 16 -30.35 19.03 -45.09
N ILE A 17 -29.57 20.11 -45.15
CA ILE A 17 -28.19 20.12 -44.64
C ILE A 17 -28.26 19.75 -43.15
N ALA A 18 -27.58 18.67 -42.77
CA ALA A 18 -27.51 18.24 -41.39
C ALA A 18 -27.03 19.42 -40.52
N PRO A 19 -27.66 19.70 -39.36
CA PRO A 19 -27.20 20.76 -38.48
C PRO A 19 -25.72 20.53 -38.14
N SER A 20 -24.93 21.60 -38.16
CA SER A 20 -23.52 21.54 -37.81
C SER A 20 -23.39 20.98 -36.39
N CYS A 21 -22.86 19.77 -36.28
CA CYS A 21 -22.53 19.18 -35.00
C CYS A 21 -21.27 19.91 -34.49
N PRO A 22 -21.29 20.53 -33.30
CA PRO A 22 -20.09 21.10 -32.73
C PRO A 22 -19.04 20.00 -32.53
N ASP A 23 -17.77 20.35 -32.69
CA ASP A 23 -16.67 19.41 -32.46
C ASP A 23 -16.81 18.81 -31.05
N LEU A 24 -16.91 17.48 -30.99
CA LEU A 24 -16.97 16.78 -29.72
C LEU A 24 -15.64 16.97 -28.96
N PRO A 25 -15.67 17.14 -27.63
CA PRO A 25 -14.45 17.23 -26.85
C PRO A 25 -13.53 16.03 -27.07
N ARG A 26 -12.26 16.30 -27.37
CA ARG A 26 -11.24 15.26 -27.53
C ARG A 26 -10.81 14.72 -26.15
N ALA A 27 -10.22 13.52 -26.13
CA ALA A 27 -9.66 12.93 -24.91
C ALA A 27 -8.72 13.88 -24.14
N GLN A 28 -7.93 14.69 -24.86
CA GLN A 28 -7.05 15.71 -24.27
C GLN A 28 -7.81 16.75 -23.44
N TRP A 29 -9.01 17.14 -23.88
CA TRP A 29 -9.84 18.08 -23.14
C TRP A 29 -10.31 17.49 -21.81
N PHE A 30 -10.75 16.22 -21.82
CA PHE A 30 -11.16 15.51 -20.60
C PHE A 30 -9.99 15.33 -19.62
N LEU A 31 -8.80 14.99 -20.12
CA LEU A 31 -7.59 14.89 -19.31
C LEU A 31 -7.24 16.25 -18.67
N ALA A 32 -7.26 17.33 -19.45
CA ALA A 32 -6.99 18.66 -18.95
C ALA A 32 -8.02 19.11 -17.92
N ALA A 33 -9.31 18.82 -18.15
CA ALA A 33 -10.38 19.11 -17.20
C ALA A 33 -10.19 18.35 -15.89
N TYR A 34 -9.87 17.06 -15.95
CA TYR A 34 -9.58 16.24 -14.78
C TYR A 34 -8.38 16.77 -13.97
N VAL A 35 -7.25 17.05 -14.65
CA VAL A 35 -6.05 17.58 -13.99
C VAL A 35 -6.34 18.92 -13.30
N ARG A 36 -7.07 19.81 -13.98
CA ARG A 36 -7.47 21.10 -13.40
C ARG A 36 -8.36 20.90 -12.17
N ASP A 37 -9.35 20.01 -12.24
CA ASP A 37 -10.19 19.68 -11.08
C ASP A 37 -9.34 19.22 -9.89
N VAL A 38 -8.51 18.20 -10.07
CA VAL A 38 -7.63 17.67 -9.03
C VAL A 38 -6.75 18.78 -8.44
N PHE A 39 -6.16 19.62 -9.28
CA PHE A 39 -5.30 20.70 -8.82
C PHE A 39 -6.05 21.79 -8.05
N THR A 40 -7.31 22.08 -8.39
CA THR A 40 -8.15 23.02 -7.62
C THR A 40 -8.60 22.48 -6.25
N ARG A 41 -8.42 21.17 -6.02
CA ARG A 41 -8.74 20.46 -4.76
C ARG A 41 -7.49 19.98 -4.00
N LEU A 42 -6.29 20.42 -4.39
CA LEU A 42 -5.03 20.05 -3.71
C LEU A 42 -5.07 20.27 -2.20
N PRO A 43 -5.60 21.40 -1.68
CA PRO A 43 -5.64 21.59 -0.23
C PRO A 43 -6.40 20.49 0.50
N GLN A 44 -7.53 20.08 -0.06
CA GLN A 44 -8.39 19.03 0.51
C GLN A 44 -7.74 17.64 0.36
N ILE A 45 -7.12 17.36 -0.79
CA ILE A 45 -6.40 16.11 -1.03
C ILE A 45 -5.23 15.95 -0.05
N LYS A 46 -4.47 17.02 0.22
CA LYS A 46 -3.40 16.98 1.23
C LYS A 46 -3.95 16.83 2.64
N ALA A 47 -5.11 17.40 2.92
CA ALA A 47 -5.71 17.29 4.25
C ALA A 47 -6.25 15.89 4.56
N VAL A 48 -6.60 15.05 3.60
CA VAL A 48 -7.01 13.67 3.92
C VAL A 48 -5.83 12.77 4.32
N MET A 49 -4.59 13.27 4.29
CA MET A 49 -3.43 12.59 4.86
C MET A 49 -3.60 12.42 6.37
N THR A 50 -3.17 11.27 6.88
CA THR A 50 -3.46 10.85 8.25
C THR A 50 -2.24 10.95 9.17
N PHE A 51 -2.43 10.56 10.42
CA PHE A 51 -1.40 10.37 11.45
C PHE A 51 -1.35 8.89 11.86
N GLY A 52 -0.40 8.51 12.70
CA GLY A 52 -0.29 7.15 13.22
C GLY A 52 0.69 7.07 14.37
N ARG A 53 0.49 6.08 15.25
CA ARG A 53 1.43 5.80 16.36
C ARG A 53 2.51 4.82 15.95
N VAL A 54 2.20 3.97 14.96
CA VAL A 54 3.13 3.04 14.33
C VAL A 54 3.17 3.36 12.85
N ILE A 55 4.33 3.70 12.34
CA ILE A 55 4.52 3.98 10.92
C ILE A 55 5.26 2.84 10.24
N LYS A 56 5.17 2.82 8.92
CA LYS A 56 5.77 1.82 8.04
C LYS A 56 6.37 2.56 6.88
N ILE A 57 7.55 2.19 6.44
CA ILE A 57 8.19 2.78 5.26
C ILE A 57 8.62 1.68 4.30
N ASP A 58 8.22 1.81 3.05
CA ASP A 58 8.59 0.90 1.98
C ASP A 58 8.66 1.68 0.65
N SER A 59 9.50 1.20 -0.27
CA SER A 59 9.69 1.79 -1.59
C SER A 59 9.41 0.77 -2.67
N THR A 60 8.72 1.21 -3.72
CA THR A 60 8.48 0.39 -4.91
C THR A 60 8.87 1.13 -6.18
N ASN A 61 9.32 0.41 -7.20
CA ASN A 61 9.61 0.96 -8.52
C ASN A 61 8.58 0.53 -9.58
N LYS A 62 7.64 -0.38 -9.24
CA LYS A 62 6.74 -1.03 -10.21
C LYS A 62 5.86 -0.03 -10.95
N ILE A 63 5.33 0.97 -10.24
CA ILE A 63 4.49 2.03 -10.82
C ILE A 63 5.26 2.94 -11.79
N LEU A 64 6.58 3.09 -11.63
CA LEU A 64 7.39 3.99 -12.46
C LEU A 64 7.47 3.55 -13.92
N SER A 65 7.18 2.29 -14.22
CA SER A 65 7.01 1.80 -15.60
C SER A 65 5.93 2.57 -16.37
N LYS A 66 4.96 3.17 -15.67
CA LYS A 66 3.89 4.00 -16.26
C LYS A 66 4.28 5.47 -16.41
N LEU A 67 5.45 5.91 -15.94
CA LEU A 67 5.89 7.29 -16.08
C LEU A 67 6.47 7.51 -17.49
N ALA A 68 5.88 8.46 -18.23
CA ALA A 68 6.26 8.78 -19.61
C ALA A 68 6.63 10.27 -19.79
N GLY A 69 7.04 10.61 -21.02
CA GLY A 69 7.56 11.94 -21.37
C GLY A 69 8.94 12.20 -20.75
N ASP A 70 9.24 13.48 -20.50
CA ASP A 70 10.57 13.94 -20.06
C ASP A 70 10.98 13.39 -18.68
N ALA A 71 10.01 12.96 -17.87
CA ALA A 71 10.27 12.37 -16.56
C ALA A 71 10.58 10.86 -16.63
N LYS A 72 10.42 10.21 -17.79
CA LYS A 72 10.69 8.78 -17.95
C LYS A 72 12.15 8.47 -17.62
N GLY A 73 12.38 7.49 -16.75
CA GLY A 73 13.72 7.07 -16.33
C GLY A 73 14.43 8.03 -15.38
N THR A 74 13.80 9.14 -14.97
CA THR A 74 14.37 10.08 -14.00
C THR A 74 14.12 9.66 -12.55
N ALA A 75 13.02 8.95 -12.29
CA ALA A 75 12.68 8.40 -10.98
C ALA A 75 13.22 6.98 -10.80
N ARG A 76 13.59 6.62 -9.57
CA ARG A 76 13.97 5.24 -9.19
C ARG A 76 13.01 4.59 -8.23
N TRP A 77 12.42 5.36 -7.33
CA TRP A 77 11.56 4.84 -6.28
C TRP A 77 10.30 5.68 -6.08
N VAL A 78 9.23 5.00 -5.67
CA VAL A 78 8.08 5.61 -5.01
C VAL A 78 8.12 5.14 -3.56
N THR A 79 8.51 6.02 -2.66
CA THR A 79 8.62 5.74 -1.23
C THR A 79 7.34 6.17 -0.53
N ASN A 80 6.76 5.24 0.22
CA ASN A 80 5.48 5.40 0.89
C ASN A 80 5.66 5.25 2.40
N VAL A 81 5.03 6.15 3.15
CA VAL A 81 4.91 6.04 4.61
C VAL A 81 3.45 5.77 4.94
N GLY A 82 3.16 4.66 5.61
CA GLY A 82 1.81 4.28 6.05
C GLY A 82 1.71 4.15 7.57
N ASN A 83 0.50 4.03 8.11
CA ASN A 83 0.27 3.82 9.55
C ASN A 83 -0.28 2.42 9.90
N GLU A 84 -0.53 2.18 11.19
CA GLU A 84 -1.14 0.95 11.71
C GLU A 84 -2.56 0.67 11.17
N LEU A 85 -3.23 1.70 10.66
CA LEU A 85 -4.59 1.66 10.15
C LEU A 85 -4.65 1.42 8.62
N GLY A 86 -3.50 1.31 7.95
CA GLY A 86 -3.40 1.14 6.51
C GLY A 86 -3.63 2.43 5.69
N GLY A 87 -3.71 3.59 6.36
CA GLY A 87 -3.70 4.90 5.71
C GLY A 87 -2.28 5.33 5.35
N ILE A 88 -2.16 6.15 4.30
CA ILE A 88 -0.90 6.70 3.80
C ILE A 88 -0.69 8.10 4.37
N LEU A 89 0.48 8.30 4.96
CA LEU A 89 0.94 9.56 5.54
C LEU A 89 1.65 10.40 4.50
N GLN A 90 2.42 9.76 3.62
CA GLN A 90 3.29 10.40 2.65
C GLN A 90 3.60 9.44 1.51
N CYS A 91 3.70 9.97 0.29
CA CYS A 91 4.03 9.23 -0.93
C CYS A 91 4.86 10.16 -1.82
N VAL A 92 6.12 9.82 -2.02
CA VAL A 92 7.08 10.65 -2.76
C VAL A 92 7.75 9.85 -3.87
N VAL A 93 7.98 10.51 -5.00
CA VAL A 93 8.78 9.94 -6.10
C VAL A 93 10.20 10.47 -5.96
N THR A 94 11.19 9.59 -5.95
CA THR A 94 12.59 9.95 -5.66
C THR A 94 13.57 9.31 -6.64
N THR A 95 14.75 9.93 -6.74
CA THR A 95 15.91 9.39 -7.49
C THR A 95 16.71 8.36 -6.69
N ALA A 96 16.60 8.38 -5.35
CA ALA A 96 17.33 7.52 -4.43
C ALA A 96 16.61 7.37 -3.08
N GLU A 97 16.97 6.35 -2.32
CA GLU A 97 16.49 6.10 -0.95
C GLU A 97 17.52 6.51 0.12
N SER A 98 18.42 7.43 -0.23
CA SER A 98 19.42 7.96 0.70
C SER A 98 18.74 8.87 1.73
N ASN A 99 19.39 9.04 2.89
CA ASN A 99 18.90 9.99 3.91
C ASN A 99 18.80 11.41 3.35
N LYS A 100 19.75 11.84 2.51
CA LYS A 100 19.68 13.14 1.82
C LYS A 100 18.40 13.25 0.98
N ALA A 101 18.10 12.23 0.18
CA ALA A 101 16.94 12.21 -0.71
C ALA A 101 15.62 12.23 0.08
N LEU A 102 15.53 11.46 1.17
CA LEU A 102 14.28 11.34 1.96
C LEU A 102 14.14 12.38 3.08
N LYS A 103 15.17 13.17 3.36
CA LYS A 103 15.15 14.14 4.47
C LYS A 103 14.00 15.16 4.37
N PRO A 104 13.73 15.82 3.23
CA PRO A 104 12.59 16.73 3.12
C PRO A 104 11.24 16.07 3.43
N MET A 105 11.05 14.82 3.02
CA MET A 105 9.86 14.03 3.35
C MET A 105 9.73 13.81 4.86
N ALA A 106 10.82 13.41 5.52
CA ALA A 106 10.82 13.18 6.96
C ALA A 106 10.63 14.48 7.76
N ASP A 107 11.31 15.57 7.38
CA ASP A 107 11.16 16.89 8.00
C ASP A 107 9.72 17.39 7.88
N GLY A 108 9.09 17.22 6.71
CA GLY A 108 7.69 17.56 6.48
C GLY A 108 6.73 16.79 7.38
N LEU A 109 6.94 15.48 7.53
CA LEU A 109 6.14 14.65 8.44
C LEU A 109 6.33 15.06 9.91
N MET A 110 7.57 15.23 10.36
CA MET A 110 7.85 15.65 11.75
C MET A 110 7.22 17.02 12.05
N LYS A 111 7.29 17.95 11.10
CA LYS A 111 6.62 19.25 11.18
C LYS A 111 5.10 19.11 11.24
N ARG A 112 4.48 18.27 10.39
CA ARG A 112 3.02 18.04 10.42
C ARG A 112 2.54 17.52 11.77
N PHE A 113 3.25 16.56 12.37
CA PHE A 113 2.93 16.05 13.71
C PHE A 113 3.05 17.14 14.78
N SER A 114 4.14 17.93 14.73
CA SER A 114 4.37 19.04 15.66
C SER A 114 3.29 20.12 15.56
N ASP A 115 3.01 20.61 14.35
CA ASP A 115 2.01 21.66 14.08
C ASP A 115 0.59 21.19 14.42
N GLY A 116 0.31 19.91 14.19
CA GLY A 116 -0.95 19.25 14.55
C GLY A 116 -1.09 18.95 16.03
N LYS A 117 -0.04 19.17 16.85
CA LYS A 117 0.03 18.77 18.26
C LYS A 117 -0.32 17.29 18.48
N VAL A 118 0.09 16.45 17.54
CA VAL A 118 -0.11 15.00 17.58
C VAL A 118 1.15 14.35 18.13
N GLU A 119 0.98 13.41 19.07
CA GLU A 119 2.08 12.58 19.58
C GLU A 119 2.86 11.94 18.41
N PRO A 120 4.20 12.08 18.39
CA PRO A 120 5.04 11.40 17.41
C PRO A 120 4.83 9.88 17.39
N PRO A 121 5.01 9.23 16.24
CA PRO A 121 5.08 7.78 16.18
C PRO A 121 6.20 7.27 17.09
N LYS A 122 5.99 6.10 17.67
CA LYS A 122 6.98 5.44 18.54
C LYS A 122 7.69 4.27 17.86
N ILE A 123 7.05 3.69 16.84
CA ILE A 123 7.54 2.50 16.12
C ILE A 123 7.54 2.79 14.62
N ILE A 124 8.61 2.36 13.95
CA ILE A 124 8.67 2.29 12.48
C ILE A 124 9.02 0.87 12.03
N TYR A 125 8.21 0.31 11.12
CA TYR A 125 8.53 -0.94 10.42
C TYR A 125 9.20 -0.67 9.06
N THR A 126 10.23 -1.45 8.76
CA THR A 126 11.02 -1.38 7.52
C THR A 126 11.52 -2.77 7.13
N ASP A 127 11.80 -3.00 5.85
CA ASP A 127 12.29 -4.29 5.33
C ASP A 127 13.83 -4.41 5.45
N ARG A 128 14.52 -3.29 5.62
CA ARG A 128 15.99 -3.16 5.71
C ARG A 128 16.41 -1.99 6.58
N ASP A 129 17.73 -1.82 6.77
CA ASP A 129 18.32 -0.72 7.54
C ASP A 129 17.75 -0.57 8.96
N CYS A 130 17.34 -1.70 9.57
CA CYS A 130 16.63 -1.73 10.85
C CYS A 130 17.50 -1.33 12.05
N CYS A 131 18.81 -1.60 12.00
CA CYS A 131 19.76 -1.28 13.04
C CYS A 131 21.14 -0.92 12.46
N SER A 132 22.02 -0.40 13.32
CA SER A 132 23.44 -0.14 13.01
C SER A 132 24.30 -0.60 14.19
N ASP A 133 25.52 -1.06 13.91
CA ASP A 133 26.50 -1.44 14.94
C ASP A 133 27.21 -0.21 15.54
N SER A 134 27.20 0.92 14.83
CA SER A 134 28.00 2.12 15.15
C SER A 134 27.16 3.33 15.58
N GLY A 135 25.89 3.13 15.97
CA GLY A 135 25.05 4.19 16.51
C GLY A 135 23.59 4.12 16.02
N PRO A 136 22.92 5.27 15.83
CA PRO A 136 21.52 5.29 15.42
C PRO A 136 21.35 4.70 14.02
N SER A 137 20.27 3.93 13.82
CA SER A 137 19.93 3.38 12.51
C SER A 137 19.60 4.48 11.50
N LYS A 138 19.56 4.11 10.22
CA LYS A 138 19.21 5.02 9.11
C LYS A 138 17.93 5.81 9.40
N PHE A 139 16.88 5.12 9.88
CA PHE A 139 15.58 5.74 10.11
C PHE A 139 15.52 6.56 11.40
N GLN A 140 16.33 6.24 12.42
CA GLN A 140 16.49 7.11 13.59
C GLN A 140 17.19 8.42 13.21
N GLN A 141 18.17 8.38 12.31
CA GLN A 141 18.80 9.60 11.78
C GLN A 141 17.84 10.39 10.88
N LEU A 142 17.05 9.69 10.06
CA LEU A 142 16.09 10.33 9.15
C LEU A 142 14.99 11.07 9.91
N PHE A 143 14.43 10.44 10.96
CA PHE A 143 13.39 11.00 11.82
C PHE A 143 13.97 11.48 13.17
N TYR A 144 15.01 12.32 13.11
CA TYR A 144 15.81 12.74 14.27
C TYR A 144 15.06 13.47 15.40
N LEU A 145 13.87 14.03 15.14
CA LEU A 145 13.04 14.65 16.20
C LEU A 145 12.18 13.64 16.95
N TRP A 146 12.14 12.38 16.51
CA TRP A 146 11.32 11.33 17.09
C TRP A 146 12.17 10.26 17.78
N THR A 147 11.76 9.86 18.99
CA THR A 147 12.35 8.72 19.68
C THR A 147 11.71 7.43 19.17
N LEU A 148 12.23 6.91 18.05
CA LEU A 148 11.69 5.73 17.36
C LEU A 148 12.39 4.42 17.76
N ILE A 149 11.57 3.39 17.95
CA ILE A 149 11.95 1.98 17.88
C ILE A 149 11.83 1.54 16.42
N VAL A 150 12.93 1.07 15.83
CA VAL A 150 12.95 0.59 14.45
C VAL A 150 12.83 -0.93 14.46
N CYS A 151 11.74 -1.42 13.89
CA CYS A 151 11.45 -2.84 13.79
C CYS A 151 11.66 -3.33 12.36
N LEU A 152 12.30 -4.49 12.23
CA LEU A 152 12.42 -5.20 10.96
C LEU A 152 11.11 -5.93 10.67
N ASP A 153 10.64 -5.84 9.42
CA ASP A 153 9.50 -6.63 8.96
C ASP A 153 9.81 -8.14 9.06
N ILE A 154 8.95 -8.87 9.77
CA ILE A 154 9.18 -10.28 10.11
C ILE A 154 9.07 -11.18 8.88
N TRP A 155 8.19 -10.84 7.94
CA TRP A 155 8.10 -11.60 6.71
C TRP A 155 9.38 -11.44 5.87
N HIS A 156 9.88 -10.22 5.75
CA HIS A 156 11.16 -9.96 5.09
C HIS A 156 12.33 -10.63 5.81
N PHE A 157 12.35 -10.62 7.15
CA PHE A 157 13.33 -11.39 7.92
C PHE A 157 13.31 -12.88 7.56
N MET A 158 12.12 -13.50 7.54
CA MET A 158 11.96 -14.91 7.16
C MET A 158 12.40 -15.18 5.72
N ARG A 159 12.09 -14.27 4.79
CA ARG A 159 12.47 -14.35 3.37
C ARG A 159 13.98 -14.30 3.14
N ARG A 160 14.78 -13.75 4.06
CA ARG A 160 16.25 -13.77 3.92
C ARG A 160 16.83 -15.18 4.04
N PHE A 161 16.15 -16.09 4.72
CA PHE A 161 16.57 -17.51 4.79
C PHE A 161 16.45 -18.23 3.44
N THR A 162 15.70 -17.68 2.47
CA THR A 162 15.63 -18.21 1.11
C THR A 162 17.00 -18.28 0.45
N GLU A 163 17.92 -17.38 0.77
CA GLU A 163 19.30 -17.40 0.24
C GLU A 163 20.06 -18.67 0.65
N GLY A 164 19.80 -19.16 1.86
CA GLY A 164 20.34 -20.41 2.39
C GLY A 164 19.56 -21.65 1.98
N CYS A 165 18.41 -21.50 1.31
CA CYS A 165 17.62 -22.60 0.75
C CYS A 165 18.03 -22.88 -0.70
N THR A 166 17.82 -24.12 -1.16
CA THR A 166 18.10 -24.51 -2.54
C THR A 166 17.20 -23.77 -3.53
N SER A 167 15.89 -23.72 -3.26
CA SER A 167 14.89 -23.01 -4.07
C SER A 167 13.62 -22.75 -3.26
N GLU A 168 12.89 -21.67 -3.59
CA GLU A 168 11.53 -21.43 -3.08
C GLU A 168 10.53 -22.50 -3.53
N SER A 169 10.79 -23.14 -4.67
CA SER A 169 9.96 -24.23 -5.19
C SER A 169 10.24 -25.58 -4.54
N HIS A 170 11.20 -25.66 -3.61
CA HIS A 170 11.53 -26.90 -2.93
C HIS A 170 10.33 -27.38 -2.09
N PRO A 171 9.92 -28.67 -2.14
CA PRO A 171 8.72 -29.15 -1.45
C PRO A 171 8.70 -28.88 0.06
N LEU A 172 9.86 -28.92 0.71
CA LEU A 172 10.01 -28.65 2.15
C LEU A 172 10.11 -27.15 2.50
N TYR A 173 10.23 -26.23 1.53
CA TYR A 173 10.41 -24.80 1.79
C TYR A 173 9.21 -24.19 2.54
N GLY A 174 7.98 -24.52 2.10
CA GLY A 174 6.77 -24.08 2.79
C GLY A 174 6.68 -24.58 4.23
N LEU A 175 7.06 -25.85 4.46
CA LEU A 175 7.13 -26.43 5.81
C LEU A 175 8.18 -25.74 6.68
N PHE A 176 9.36 -25.44 6.12
CA PHE A 176 10.41 -24.70 6.81
C PHE A 176 9.93 -23.30 7.22
N LEU A 177 9.34 -22.51 6.31
CA LEU A 177 8.81 -21.19 6.65
C LEU A 177 7.69 -21.24 7.68
N MET A 178 6.82 -22.26 7.62
CA MET A 178 5.77 -22.47 8.62
C MET A 178 6.39 -22.71 10.01
N ARG A 179 7.38 -23.59 10.11
CA ARG A 179 8.08 -23.87 11.38
C ARG A 179 8.88 -22.65 11.86
N LEU A 180 9.52 -21.92 10.94
CA LEU A 180 10.25 -20.68 11.24
C LEU A 180 9.33 -19.62 11.84
N SER A 181 8.14 -19.43 11.27
CA SER A 181 7.11 -18.57 11.86
C SER A 181 6.71 -19.05 13.27
N GLY A 182 6.64 -20.36 13.50
CA GLY A 182 6.34 -20.94 14.82
C GLY A 182 7.45 -20.73 15.86
N CYS A 183 8.70 -20.60 15.43
CA CYS A 183 9.84 -20.24 16.28
C CYS A 183 9.77 -18.77 16.74
N ILE A 184 9.24 -17.88 15.90
CA ILE A 184 9.17 -16.44 16.19
C ILE A 184 7.93 -16.10 17.02
N PHE A 185 6.77 -16.71 16.69
CA PHE A 185 5.48 -16.32 17.24
C PHE A 185 4.90 -17.33 18.22
N GLU A 186 4.11 -16.80 19.15
CA GLU A 186 3.14 -17.54 19.93
C GLU A 186 1.77 -16.88 19.89
N TRP A 187 0.73 -17.71 19.88
CA TRP A 187 -0.66 -17.28 19.89
C TRP A 187 -1.10 -16.91 21.31
N ASP A 188 -1.98 -15.93 21.41
CA ASP A 188 -2.67 -15.60 22.64
C ASP A 188 -3.57 -16.78 23.04
N GLU A 189 -3.32 -17.32 24.24
CA GLU A 189 -4.00 -18.51 24.74
C GLU A 189 -5.51 -18.30 24.89
N LYS A 190 -5.92 -17.10 25.33
CA LYS A 190 -7.35 -16.78 25.53
C LYS A 190 -8.09 -16.71 24.21
N ASP A 191 -7.50 -16.05 23.21
CA ASP A 191 -8.10 -15.99 21.88
C ASP A 191 -8.19 -17.39 21.26
N TYR A 192 -7.14 -18.20 21.40
CA TYR A 192 -7.11 -19.56 20.87
C TYR A 192 -8.17 -20.46 21.53
N ASP A 193 -8.34 -20.38 22.85
CA ASP A 193 -9.39 -21.10 23.57
C ASP A 193 -10.79 -20.68 23.13
N ASN A 194 -11.00 -19.38 22.86
CA ASN A 194 -12.27 -18.89 22.34
C ASN A 194 -12.53 -19.40 20.91
N LEU A 195 -11.50 -19.42 20.06
CA LEU A 195 -11.60 -20.01 18.72
C LEU A 195 -11.89 -21.50 18.76
N LEU A 196 -11.28 -22.25 19.69
CA LEU A 196 -11.59 -23.68 19.90
C LEU A 196 -13.06 -23.90 20.28
N LYS A 197 -13.61 -23.09 21.19
CA LYS A 197 -15.03 -23.16 21.56
C LYS A 197 -15.94 -22.87 20.37
N ALA A 198 -15.66 -21.80 19.63
CA ALA A 198 -16.43 -21.41 18.46
C ALA A 198 -16.38 -22.48 17.35
N LYS A 199 -15.19 -23.04 17.07
CA LYS A 199 -15.02 -24.09 16.06
C LYS A 199 -15.73 -25.37 16.47
N ARG A 200 -15.70 -25.72 17.76
CA ARG A 200 -16.44 -26.88 18.27
C ARG A 200 -17.94 -26.72 18.09
N ALA A 201 -18.47 -25.53 18.39
CA ALA A 201 -19.90 -25.24 18.22
C ALA A 201 -20.30 -25.24 16.74
N GLU A 202 -19.46 -24.71 15.84
CA GLU A 202 -19.68 -24.81 14.39
C GLU A 202 -19.79 -26.27 13.93
N LEU A 203 -18.85 -27.14 14.33
CA LEU A 203 -18.89 -28.55 13.94
C LEU A 203 -20.15 -29.27 14.47
N ILE A 204 -20.62 -28.93 15.67
CA ILE A 204 -21.87 -29.49 16.21
C ILE A 204 -23.07 -29.02 15.39
N ASN A 205 -23.08 -27.77 14.95
CA ASN A 205 -24.14 -27.24 14.07
C ASN A 205 -24.10 -27.85 12.66
N GLU A 206 -22.94 -28.35 12.23
CA GLU A 206 -22.74 -29.12 10.99
C GLU A 206 -22.97 -30.64 11.20
N ASP A 207 -23.73 -31.02 12.23
CA ASP A 207 -24.10 -32.40 12.57
C ASP A 207 -22.93 -33.35 12.92
N VAL A 208 -21.75 -32.81 13.24
CA VAL A 208 -20.64 -33.63 13.77
C VAL A 208 -20.92 -33.96 15.24
N GLN A 209 -21.26 -35.21 15.53
CA GLN A 209 -21.51 -35.63 16.90
C GLN A 209 -20.23 -35.69 17.74
N ASN A 210 -20.26 -35.03 18.91
CA ASN A 210 -19.21 -35.07 19.93
C ASN A 210 -17.77 -34.93 19.38
N PRO A 211 -17.45 -33.83 18.67
CA PRO A 211 -16.13 -33.64 18.08
C PRO A 211 -15.05 -33.64 19.19
N THR A 212 -14.05 -34.51 19.02
CA THR A 212 -12.90 -34.58 19.92
C THR A 212 -12.04 -33.32 19.79
N LEU A 213 -11.30 -32.96 20.86
CA LEU A 213 -10.42 -31.79 20.83
C LEU A 213 -9.38 -31.84 19.69
N SER A 214 -8.88 -33.04 19.36
CA SER A 214 -7.93 -33.24 18.25
C SER A 214 -8.57 -32.96 16.90
N ALA A 215 -9.81 -33.41 16.68
CA ALA A 215 -10.55 -33.12 15.46
C ALA A 215 -10.83 -31.62 15.30
N VAL A 216 -11.25 -30.95 16.38
CA VAL A 216 -11.46 -29.48 16.38
C VAL A 216 -10.17 -28.75 16.01
N LYS A 217 -9.04 -29.11 16.64
CA LYS A 217 -7.73 -28.50 16.35
C LYS A 217 -7.32 -28.67 14.90
N LYS A 218 -7.55 -29.84 14.30
CA LYS A 218 -7.25 -30.11 12.89
C LYS A 218 -8.17 -29.36 11.93
N ALA A 219 -9.40 -29.06 12.35
CA ALA A 219 -10.36 -28.32 11.55
C ALA A 219 -10.10 -26.81 11.51
N ILE A 220 -9.35 -26.27 12.49
CA ILE A 220 -8.95 -24.85 12.49
C ILE A 220 -7.85 -24.64 11.45
N ASN A 221 -8.10 -23.76 10.49
CA ASN A 221 -7.10 -23.39 9.49
C ASN A 221 -6.26 -22.16 9.91
N SER A 222 -5.15 -21.94 9.22
CA SER A 222 -4.25 -20.80 9.48
C SER A 222 -4.91 -19.43 9.28
N GLY A 223 -5.88 -19.33 8.37
CA GLY A 223 -6.65 -18.11 8.15
C GLY A 223 -7.55 -17.75 9.33
N GLU A 224 -8.20 -18.75 9.95
CA GLU A 224 -8.98 -18.56 11.18
C GLU A 224 -8.09 -18.14 12.34
N MET A 225 -6.93 -18.78 12.51
CA MET A 225 -5.94 -18.38 13.51
C MET A 225 -5.50 -16.92 13.31
N ALA A 226 -5.12 -16.55 12.08
CA ALA A 226 -4.66 -15.19 11.78
C ALA A 226 -5.74 -14.11 11.94
N ARG A 227 -7.02 -14.47 11.77
CA ARG A 227 -8.15 -13.54 11.87
C ARG A 227 -8.61 -13.32 13.30
N TYR A 228 -8.69 -14.39 14.10
CA TYR A 228 -9.36 -14.36 15.41
C TYR A 228 -8.39 -14.41 16.59
N CYS A 229 -7.11 -14.74 16.37
CA CYS A 229 -6.13 -14.85 17.44
C CYS A 229 -5.01 -13.82 17.28
N LYS A 230 -4.71 -13.11 18.37
CA LYS A 230 -3.47 -12.31 18.44
C LYS A 230 -2.27 -13.26 18.52
N ARG A 231 -1.14 -12.79 18.00
CA ARG A 231 0.18 -13.42 18.20
C ARG A 231 1.22 -12.40 18.62
N ARG A 232 2.10 -12.80 19.54
CA ARG A 232 3.26 -12.01 19.99
C ARG A 232 4.56 -12.71 19.66
N THR A 233 5.66 -11.98 19.61
CA THR A 233 6.98 -12.58 19.48
C THR A 233 7.43 -13.18 20.82
N ARG A 234 8.27 -14.22 20.78
CA ARG A 234 8.70 -14.99 21.96
C ARG A 234 9.83 -14.37 22.77
N GLY A 235 10.33 -13.21 22.36
CA GLY A 235 11.57 -12.62 22.88
C GLY A 235 12.79 -13.12 22.11
N ALA A 236 13.87 -12.34 22.13
CA ALA A 236 15.03 -12.58 21.28
C ALA A 236 15.75 -13.90 21.58
N GLU A 237 16.04 -14.18 22.86
CA GLU A 237 16.78 -15.38 23.29
C GLU A 237 16.07 -16.67 22.88
N LYS A 238 14.78 -16.80 23.23
CA LYS A 238 13.97 -17.97 22.87
C LYS A 238 13.79 -18.11 21.37
N THR A 239 13.65 -16.98 20.64
CA THR A 239 13.58 -17.01 19.17
C THR A 239 14.89 -17.53 18.57
N ILE A 240 16.05 -17.10 19.07
CA ILE A 240 17.37 -17.58 18.63
C ILE A 240 17.48 -19.08 18.84
N GLU A 241 17.23 -19.56 20.06
CA GLU A 241 17.31 -20.98 20.42
C GLU A 241 16.41 -21.85 19.51
N MET A 242 15.16 -21.42 19.31
CA MET A 242 14.19 -22.16 18.50
C MET A 242 14.56 -22.17 17.01
N ILE A 243 15.15 -21.10 16.48
CA ILE A 243 15.61 -21.07 15.08
C ILE A 243 16.85 -21.95 14.90
N GLU A 244 17.81 -21.90 15.82
CA GLU A 244 18.99 -22.78 15.81
C GLU A 244 18.58 -24.26 15.81
N ASN A 245 17.69 -24.64 16.73
CA ASN A 245 17.14 -26.00 16.79
C ASN A 245 16.37 -26.38 15.52
N LEU A 246 15.63 -25.44 14.91
CA LEU A 246 14.93 -25.68 13.65
C LEU A 246 15.90 -25.99 12.51
N ILE A 247 16.92 -25.14 12.32
CA ILE A 247 17.92 -25.29 11.25
C ILE A 247 18.65 -26.63 11.42
N LEU A 248 19.10 -26.95 12.64
CA LEU A 248 19.73 -28.23 12.95
C LEU A 248 18.80 -29.42 12.64
N SER A 249 17.53 -29.35 13.05
CA SER A 249 16.56 -30.44 12.82
C SER A 249 16.23 -30.69 11.34
N MET A 250 16.51 -29.72 10.47
CA MET A 250 16.23 -29.80 9.03
C MET A 250 17.50 -29.85 8.19
N THR A 251 18.69 -29.81 8.81
CA THR A 251 19.97 -30.03 8.13
C THR A 251 20.03 -31.46 7.62
N GLY A 252 20.36 -31.62 6.33
CA GLY A 252 20.35 -32.92 5.65
C GLY A 252 18.98 -33.40 5.18
N ALA A 253 17.90 -32.64 5.41
CA ALA A 253 16.59 -32.97 4.86
C ALA A 253 16.61 -32.82 3.32
N THR A 254 16.12 -33.85 2.62
CA THR A 254 16.04 -33.88 1.16
C THR A 254 14.60 -34.10 0.69
N ASP A 255 14.32 -33.69 -0.55
CA ASP A 255 13.10 -34.11 -1.24
C ASP A 255 13.17 -35.58 -1.70
N SER A 256 12.13 -36.04 -2.41
CA SER A 256 12.05 -37.40 -2.96
C SER A 256 13.10 -37.72 -4.03
N LEU A 257 13.77 -36.71 -4.57
CA LEU A 257 14.84 -36.83 -5.56
C LEU A 257 16.24 -36.70 -4.94
N GLY A 258 16.32 -36.55 -3.61
CA GLY A 258 17.59 -36.38 -2.89
C GLY A 258 18.15 -34.96 -2.97
N VAL A 259 17.38 -33.98 -3.45
CA VAL A 259 17.81 -32.58 -3.46
C VAL A 259 17.72 -32.04 -2.04
N PRO A 260 18.78 -31.46 -1.47
CA PRO A 260 18.77 -30.92 -0.12
C PRO A 260 17.92 -29.65 -0.03
N LEU A 261 17.23 -29.45 1.10
CA LEU A 261 16.50 -28.22 1.37
C LEU A 261 17.44 -27.02 1.51
N PHE A 262 18.53 -27.18 2.28
CA PHE A 262 19.49 -26.13 2.56
C PHE A 262 20.75 -26.27 1.71
N LYS A 263 21.29 -25.13 1.31
CA LYS A 263 22.66 -24.98 0.82
C LYS A 263 23.63 -24.96 2.00
N ALA A 264 24.91 -25.18 1.74
CA ALA A 264 25.96 -25.03 2.76
C ALA A 264 25.99 -23.62 3.40
N THR A 265 25.55 -22.60 2.67
CA THR A 265 25.50 -21.19 3.11
C THR A 265 24.43 -20.89 4.15
N ILE A 266 23.57 -21.84 4.53
CA ILE A 266 22.52 -21.60 5.54
C ILE A 266 23.10 -21.16 6.90
N VAL A 267 24.30 -21.64 7.23
CA VAL A 267 25.01 -21.27 8.47
C VAL A 267 25.40 -19.79 8.43
N ASP A 268 25.97 -19.33 7.32
CA ASP A 268 26.35 -17.92 7.15
C ASP A 268 25.13 -17.00 7.16
N VAL A 269 24.05 -17.42 6.48
CA VAL A 269 22.77 -16.70 6.48
C VAL A 269 22.21 -16.60 7.90
N TRP A 270 22.28 -17.66 8.69
CA TRP A 270 21.84 -17.60 10.08
C TRP A 270 22.70 -16.67 10.92
N GLU A 271 24.03 -16.73 10.82
CA GLU A 271 24.93 -15.83 11.57
C GLU A 271 24.66 -14.35 11.28
N GLU A 272 24.32 -14.02 10.04
CA GLU A 272 23.89 -12.66 9.69
C GLU A 272 22.52 -12.34 10.30
N GLN A 273 21.52 -13.20 10.09
CA GLN A 273 20.14 -12.93 10.54
C GLN A 273 20.00 -12.95 12.06
N ARG A 274 20.83 -13.72 12.78
CA ARG A 274 20.85 -13.79 14.24
C ARG A 274 21.01 -12.41 14.89
N ARG A 275 21.80 -11.51 14.29
CA ARG A 275 22.01 -10.13 14.76
C ARG A 275 20.73 -9.28 14.68
N HIS A 276 19.81 -9.64 13.79
CA HIS A 276 18.55 -8.95 13.55
C HIS A 276 17.37 -9.56 14.32
N VAL A 277 17.54 -10.65 15.07
CA VAL A 277 16.45 -11.26 15.85
C VAL A 277 15.89 -10.28 16.89
N LYS A 278 16.73 -9.39 17.44
CA LYS A 278 16.27 -8.30 18.32
C LYS A 278 15.37 -7.28 17.60
N CYS A 279 15.59 -7.08 16.30
CA CYS A 279 14.88 -6.08 15.50
C CYS A 279 13.47 -6.51 15.11
N ILE A 280 13.18 -7.82 15.14
CA ILE A 280 11.85 -8.36 14.81
C ILE A 280 10.95 -8.51 16.04
N GLN A 281 11.45 -8.26 17.26
CA GLN A 281 10.64 -8.45 18.47
C GLN A 281 9.57 -7.36 18.59
N ASP A 282 8.44 -7.74 19.18
CA ASP A 282 7.42 -6.78 19.59
C ASP A 282 7.98 -5.82 20.64
N PRO A 283 7.79 -4.50 20.46
CA PRO A 283 8.19 -3.53 21.47
C PRO A 283 7.39 -3.69 22.77
N ASP A 284 8.10 -3.68 23.90
CA ASP A 284 7.49 -3.83 25.21
C ASP A 284 6.47 -2.72 25.50
N GLY A 285 5.32 -3.09 26.05
CA GLY A 285 4.26 -2.15 26.44
C GLY A 285 3.46 -1.53 25.28
N PHE A 286 3.70 -1.93 24.03
CA PHE A 286 2.94 -1.43 22.88
C PHE A 286 1.79 -2.35 22.49
N GLN A 287 0.58 -1.78 22.43
CA GLN A 287 -0.59 -2.49 21.90
C GLN A 287 -0.54 -2.53 20.36
N LEU A 288 -0.17 -3.68 19.80
CA LEU A 288 -0.08 -3.90 18.36
C LEU A 288 -1.38 -4.41 17.71
N TYR A 289 -2.36 -4.86 18.51
CA TYR A 289 -3.64 -5.32 17.98
C TYR A 289 -4.76 -4.37 18.35
N THR A 290 -5.54 -3.97 17.36
CA THR A 290 -6.76 -3.18 17.53
C THR A 290 -7.95 -4.03 17.12
N GLN A 291 -8.94 -4.19 17.99
CA GLN A 291 -10.17 -4.90 17.63
C GLN A 291 -10.99 -4.00 16.70
N THR A 292 -11.25 -4.45 15.47
CA THR A 292 -12.02 -3.71 14.46
C THR A 292 -13.48 -4.15 14.38
N GLY A 293 -13.83 -5.26 15.03
CA GLY A 293 -15.19 -5.76 15.05
C GLY A 293 -15.30 -7.12 15.71
N SER A 294 -16.43 -7.79 15.48
CA SER A 294 -16.66 -9.16 15.89
C SER A 294 -17.49 -9.90 14.83
N LEU A 295 -17.17 -11.17 14.60
CA LEU A 295 -17.95 -12.06 13.73
C LEU A 295 -18.50 -13.22 14.55
N GLU A 296 -19.67 -13.71 14.17
CA GLU A 296 -20.27 -14.89 14.81
C GLU A 296 -19.81 -16.16 14.11
N LYS A 297 -19.44 -17.17 14.89
CA LYS A 297 -19.02 -18.49 14.41
C LYS A 297 -19.56 -19.56 15.36
N GLY A 298 -20.40 -20.45 14.85
CA GLY A 298 -21.05 -21.48 15.68
C GLY A 298 -21.86 -20.89 16.85
N GLY A 299 -22.49 -19.72 16.67
CA GLY A 299 -23.19 -19.01 17.74
C GLY A 299 -22.28 -18.26 18.73
N VAL A 300 -20.96 -18.31 18.56
CA VAL A 300 -19.97 -17.63 19.41
C VAL A 300 -19.45 -16.39 18.71
N LYS A 301 -19.53 -15.23 19.37
CA LYS A 301 -18.93 -13.98 18.86
C LYS A 301 -17.43 -13.98 19.09
N LEU A 302 -16.66 -13.94 17.99
CA LEU A 302 -15.21 -13.84 18.00
C LEU A 302 -14.76 -12.42 17.60
N PRO A 303 -13.79 -11.83 18.30
CA PRO A 303 -13.22 -10.54 17.91
C PRO A 303 -12.42 -10.67 16.61
N VAL A 304 -12.44 -9.63 15.78
CA VAL A 304 -11.56 -9.48 14.62
C VAL A 304 -10.54 -8.40 14.92
N TYR A 305 -9.27 -8.70 14.66
CA TYR A 305 -8.18 -7.79 14.97
C TYR A 305 -7.47 -7.26 13.73
N LEU A 306 -7.07 -5.99 13.78
CA LEU A 306 -6.08 -5.39 12.90
C LEU A 306 -4.73 -5.36 13.62
N CYS A 307 -3.71 -5.90 12.96
CA CYS A 307 -2.34 -5.89 13.48
C CYS A 307 -1.55 -4.71 12.90
N ALA A 308 -0.94 -3.91 13.78
CA ALA A 308 -0.08 -2.81 13.42
C ALA A 308 1.29 -3.26 12.85
N ARG A 309 1.68 -4.51 13.12
CA ARG A 309 3.00 -5.07 12.81
C ARG A 309 3.29 -5.09 11.30
N GLY A 310 4.57 -4.89 10.96
CA GLY A 310 5.12 -5.18 9.64
C GLY A 310 4.69 -4.21 8.54
N SER A 311 5.28 -4.37 7.36
CA SER A 311 5.09 -3.54 6.17
C SER A 311 4.02 -4.10 5.20
N THR A 312 3.39 -5.25 5.50
CA THR A 312 2.41 -5.91 4.60
C THR A 312 1.26 -5.02 4.14
N SER A 313 0.82 -4.04 4.95
CA SER A 313 -0.20 -3.08 4.53
C SER A 313 0.28 -2.16 3.40
N LEU A 314 1.58 -1.86 3.33
CA LEU A 314 2.19 -1.14 2.21
C LEU A 314 2.32 -2.02 0.98
N GLU A 315 2.57 -3.32 1.12
CA GLU A 315 2.53 -4.25 -0.02
C GLU A 315 1.14 -4.29 -0.67
N SER A 316 0.08 -4.39 0.15
CA SER A 316 -1.30 -4.27 -0.32
C SER A 316 -1.56 -2.91 -0.99
N PHE A 317 -1.06 -1.82 -0.42
CA PHE A 317 -1.14 -0.50 -1.04
C PHE A 317 -0.40 -0.45 -2.38
N HIS A 318 0.80 -1.00 -2.50
CA HIS A 318 1.59 -1.04 -3.74
C HIS A 318 0.87 -1.76 -4.87
N HIS A 319 0.10 -2.81 -4.55
CA HIS A 319 -0.78 -3.46 -5.53
C HIS A 319 -1.85 -2.51 -6.08
N HIS A 320 -2.47 -1.71 -5.22
CA HIS A 320 -3.51 -0.74 -5.62
C HIS A 320 -2.94 0.51 -6.28
N LEU A 321 -1.77 0.96 -5.82
CA LEU A 321 -1.03 2.11 -6.35
C LEU A 321 -0.81 1.97 -7.86
N ARG A 322 -0.50 0.76 -8.35
CA ARG A 322 -0.39 0.49 -9.79
C ARG A 322 -1.65 0.87 -10.58
N ASN A 323 -2.82 0.76 -9.96
CA ASN A 323 -4.12 1.02 -10.59
C ASN A 323 -4.54 2.50 -10.47
N PHE A 324 -3.81 3.34 -9.73
CA PHE A 324 -4.11 4.77 -9.65
C PHE A 324 -3.86 5.46 -10.99
N ILE A 325 -2.83 5.03 -11.72
CA ILE A 325 -2.52 5.56 -13.04
C ILE A 325 -3.34 4.78 -14.08
N PRO A 326 -4.39 5.36 -14.68
CA PRO A 326 -5.16 4.69 -15.71
C PRO A 326 -4.29 4.45 -16.95
N GLY A 327 -4.56 3.33 -17.64
CA GLY A 327 -3.83 2.95 -18.86
C GLY A 327 -2.40 2.45 -18.60
N THR A 328 -1.60 2.48 -19.67
CA THR A 328 -0.22 1.95 -19.70
C THR A 328 0.82 3.00 -19.33
N SER A 329 0.53 4.30 -19.52
CA SER A 329 1.46 5.37 -19.18
C SER A 329 0.78 6.73 -18.97
N ALA A 330 1.47 7.64 -18.28
CA ALA A 330 1.07 9.02 -18.07
C ALA A 330 2.30 9.94 -18.05
N ASN A 331 2.18 11.14 -18.61
CA ASN A 331 3.17 12.20 -18.40
C ASN A 331 3.20 12.64 -16.92
N ALA A 332 4.22 13.40 -16.51
CA ALA A 332 4.41 13.76 -15.10
C ALA A 332 3.24 14.51 -14.47
N VAL A 333 2.56 15.38 -15.23
CA VAL A 333 1.42 16.18 -14.72
C VAL A 333 0.21 15.28 -14.45
N ASN A 334 -0.14 14.44 -15.42
CA ASN A 334 -1.21 13.46 -15.28
C ASN A 334 -0.87 12.46 -14.18
N PHE A 335 0.37 11.97 -14.13
CA PHE A 335 0.84 11.05 -13.10
C PHE A 335 0.68 11.64 -11.70
N GLN A 336 1.04 12.91 -11.51
CA GLN A 336 0.84 13.63 -10.25
C GLN A 336 -0.64 13.72 -9.87
N ALA A 337 -1.49 14.13 -10.81
CA ALA A 337 -2.93 14.27 -10.54
C ALA A 337 -3.54 12.91 -10.13
N TYR A 338 -3.29 11.85 -10.89
CA TYR A 338 -3.77 10.51 -10.59
C TYR A 338 -3.26 9.95 -9.27
N LEU A 339 -1.97 10.17 -8.97
CA LEU A 339 -1.37 9.72 -7.72
C LEU A 339 -2.04 10.40 -6.53
N LEU A 340 -2.19 11.72 -6.57
CA LEU A 340 -2.78 12.51 -5.49
C LEU A 340 -4.26 12.19 -5.26
N ASP A 341 -5.04 12.12 -6.34
CA ASP A 341 -6.46 11.75 -6.25
C ASP A 341 -6.62 10.31 -5.74
N GLY A 342 -5.82 9.37 -6.26
CA GLY A 342 -5.80 7.98 -5.78
C GLY A 342 -5.44 7.85 -4.30
N LEU A 343 -4.44 8.60 -3.82
CA LEU A 343 -4.05 8.65 -2.41
C LEU A 343 -5.19 9.18 -1.53
N ALA A 344 -5.87 10.24 -1.97
CA ALA A 344 -7.01 10.78 -1.24
C ALA A 344 -8.13 9.76 -1.12
N ARG A 345 -8.50 9.12 -2.23
CA ARG A 345 -9.53 8.08 -2.27
C ARG A 345 -9.17 6.90 -1.39
N TRP A 346 -7.92 6.43 -1.43
CA TRP A 346 -7.43 5.35 -0.58
C TRP A 346 -7.59 5.69 0.90
N ASN A 347 -7.13 6.86 1.33
CA ASN A 347 -7.21 7.27 2.72
C ASN A 347 -8.66 7.43 3.21
N THR A 348 -9.55 7.99 2.37
CA THR A 348 -10.98 8.09 2.68
C THR A 348 -11.60 6.71 2.83
N LEU A 349 -11.37 5.79 1.88
CA LEU A 349 -11.90 4.42 1.96
C LEU A 349 -11.38 3.65 3.19
N ARG A 350 -10.09 3.82 3.52
CA ARG A 350 -9.50 3.17 4.70
C ARG A 350 -10.10 3.70 5.99
N ARG A 351 -10.31 5.02 6.08
CA ARG A 351 -10.98 5.65 7.23
C ARG A 351 -12.40 5.13 7.38
N ASN A 352 -13.19 5.11 6.31
CA ASN A 352 -14.58 4.64 6.34
C ASN A 352 -14.68 3.17 6.75
N ALA A 353 -13.75 2.33 6.29
CA ALA A 353 -13.70 0.93 6.67
C ALA A 353 -13.42 0.71 8.17
N ILE A 354 -12.67 1.62 8.80
CA ILE A 354 -12.34 1.55 10.24
C ILE A 354 -13.49 2.09 11.08
N ASP A 355 -14.09 3.20 10.66
CA ASP A 355 -15.22 3.81 11.36
C ASP A 355 -16.52 3.00 11.18
N GLY A 356 -16.52 1.96 10.32
CA GLY A 356 -17.69 1.14 10.02
C GLY A 356 -18.78 1.89 9.24
N THR A 357 -18.46 3.09 8.74
CA THR A 357 -19.37 3.94 7.99
C THR A 357 -19.49 3.44 6.56
N LYS A 358 -20.72 3.19 6.09
CA LYS A 358 -20.98 2.98 4.67
C LYS A 358 -21.01 4.33 3.98
N ASP A 359 -20.13 4.53 3.00
CA ASP A 359 -20.20 5.70 2.13
C ASP A 359 -21.38 5.53 1.15
N GLU A 360 -22.53 6.07 1.53
CA GLU A 360 -23.75 6.03 0.70
C GLU A 360 -23.66 7.01 -0.48
N MET A 361 -22.87 8.09 -0.35
CA MET A 361 -22.73 9.13 -1.38
C MET A 361 -21.77 8.72 -2.50
N ARG A 362 -20.83 7.79 -2.22
CA ARG A 362 -19.78 7.33 -3.14
C ARG A 362 -19.01 8.49 -3.80
N CYS A 363 -18.85 9.59 -3.07
CA CYS A 363 -18.22 10.82 -3.56
C CYS A 363 -16.93 11.10 -2.78
N PHE A 364 -15.84 11.29 -3.52
CA PHE A 364 -14.54 11.63 -2.93
C PHE A 364 -14.21 13.12 -3.01
N ASP A 365 -15.08 13.92 -3.62
CA ASP A 365 -14.93 15.37 -3.63
C ASP A 365 -15.51 15.97 -2.35
N SER A 366 -14.62 16.24 -1.40
CA SER A 366 -14.95 16.91 -0.14
C SER A 366 -15.75 18.22 -0.31
N LYS A 367 -15.58 18.98 -1.40
CA LYS A 367 -16.35 20.22 -1.60
C LYS A 367 -17.81 19.90 -1.94
N LEU A 368 -18.03 18.89 -2.76
CA LEU A 368 -19.36 18.42 -3.11
C LEU A 368 -20.05 17.78 -1.90
N VAL A 369 -19.30 16.98 -1.13
CA VAL A 369 -19.80 16.40 0.13
C VAL A 369 -20.20 17.49 1.11
N GLU A 370 -19.38 18.54 1.30
CA GLU A 370 -19.72 19.61 2.26
C GLU A 370 -20.90 20.44 1.76
N LYS A 371 -20.95 20.74 0.46
CA LYS A 371 -22.09 21.44 -0.11
C LYS A 371 -23.37 20.63 0.06
N PHE A 372 -23.30 19.32 -0.12
CA PHE A 372 -24.43 18.42 0.10
C PHE A 372 -24.83 18.37 1.58
N ASN A 373 -23.87 18.26 2.50
CA ASN A 373 -24.11 18.30 3.94
C ASN A 373 -24.81 19.58 4.38
N LEU A 374 -24.38 20.74 3.86
CA LEU A 374 -25.00 22.03 4.17
C LEU A 374 -26.45 22.10 3.66
N LEU A 375 -26.69 21.62 2.43
CA LEU A 375 -28.04 21.55 1.88
C LEU A 375 -28.92 20.55 2.63
N HIS A 376 -28.37 19.41 3.03
CA HIS A 376 -29.10 18.41 3.82
C HIS A 376 -29.46 18.95 5.20
N LEU A 377 -28.54 19.67 5.86
CA LEU A 377 -28.80 20.35 7.12
C LEU A 377 -29.89 21.41 6.99
N GLU A 378 -29.89 22.19 5.90
CA GLU A 378 -30.90 23.20 5.62
C GLU A 378 -32.30 22.58 5.43
N VAL A 379 -32.38 21.44 4.73
CA VAL A 379 -33.66 20.80 4.38
C VAL A 379 -34.19 19.87 5.48
N HIS A 380 -33.31 19.12 6.14
CA HIS A 380 -33.67 18.03 7.08
C HIS A 380 -33.32 18.32 8.53
N GLY A 381 -32.58 19.39 8.82
CA GLY A 381 -32.17 19.74 10.19
C GLY A 381 -30.99 18.93 10.72
N GLU A 382 -30.39 18.05 9.90
CA GLU A 382 -29.21 17.27 10.24
C GLU A 382 -28.24 17.16 9.05
N ARG A 383 -26.95 16.91 9.33
CA ARG A 383 -25.95 16.67 8.28
C ARG A 383 -26.07 15.23 7.79
N PHE A 384 -25.87 15.01 6.49
CA PHE A 384 -25.94 13.67 5.91
C PHE A 384 -24.80 12.80 6.41
N ASN A 385 -23.59 13.38 6.49
CA ASN A 385 -22.42 12.77 7.08
C ASN A 385 -21.75 13.73 8.08
N GLU A 386 -21.20 13.19 9.17
CA GLU A 386 -20.32 13.94 10.05
C GLU A 386 -19.00 14.26 9.32
N GLU A 387 -18.88 15.47 8.78
CA GLU A 387 -17.60 15.94 8.27
C GLU A 387 -16.65 16.25 9.42
N ARG A 388 -15.46 15.64 9.38
CA ARG A 388 -14.32 16.08 10.19
C ARG A 388 -13.53 17.09 9.36
N PRO A 389 -13.28 18.30 9.88
CA PRO A 389 -12.58 19.33 9.14
C PRO A 389 -11.22 18.80 8.67
N PRO A 390 -10.76 19.22 7.48
CA PRO A 390 -9.44 18.88 6.99
C PRO A 390 -8.40 19.25 8.06
N PRO A 391 -7.50 18.35 8.48
CA PRO A 391 -6.36 18.74 9.29
C PRO A 391 -5.61 19.88 8.58
N LYS A 392 -5.02 20.75 9.39
CA LYS A 392 -4.31 21.96 8.97
C LYS A 392 -3.47 21.67 7.71
N LEU A 393 -3.62 22.52 6.70
CA LEU A 393 -2.94 22.34 5.42
C LEU A 393 -1.43 22.18 5.64
N SER A 394 -0.89 21.08 5.15
CA SER A 394 0.54 20.81 5.23
C SER A 394 1.26 21.37 4.00
N ASP A 395 2.38 22.07 4.23
CA ASP A 395 3.30 22.54 3.17
C ASP A 395 4.13 21.39 2.57
N GLU A 396 3.86 20.15 2.98
CA GLU A 396 4.46 18.95 2.44
C GLU A 396 4.24 18.81 0.93
N ILE A 397 5.28 18.26 0.29
CA ILE A 397 5.34 17.96 -1.14
C ILE A 397 5.22 16.47 -1.36
N PHE A 398 4.47 16.09 -2.40
CA PHE A 398 4.07 14.71 -2.67
C PHE A 398 4.41 14.36 -4.13
N GLY A 399 4.57 13.06 -4.39
CA GLY A 399 4.64 12.51 -5.74
C GLY A 399 5.76 13.11 -6.60
N MET A 400 5.43 13.49 -7.83
CA MET A 400 6.32 14.07 -8.83
C MET A 400 6.85 15.46 -8.45
N GLU A 401 6.09 16.24 -7.67
CA GLU A 401 6.58 17.54 -7.18
C GLU A 401 7.85 17.35 -6.34
N TYR A 402 7.90 16.27 -5.56
CA TYR A 402 9.08 15.89 -4.79
C TYR A 402 10.29 15.62 -5.70
N LEU A 403 10.10 14.81 -6.75
CA LEU A 403 11.14 14.47 -7.72
C LEU A 403 11.71 15.71 -8.40
N PHE A 404 10.86 16.63 -8.85
CA PHE A 404 11.31 17.83 -9.55
C PHE A 404 12.10 18.76 -8.64
N ARG A 405 11.68 18.93 -7.38
CA ARG A 405 12.46 19.71 -6.42
C ARG A 405 13.81 19.07 -6.14
N GLN A 406 13.89 17.73 -6.03
CA GLN A 406 15.18 17.03 -5.90
C GLN A 406 16.09 17.30 -7.09
N ASN A 407 15.59 17.17 -8.32
CA ASN A 407 16.40 17.39 -9.52
C ASN A 407 16.96 18.81 -9.61
N VAL A 408 16.16 19.82 -9.22
CA VAL A 408 16.63 21.22 -9.17
C VAL A 408 17.72 21.41 -8.13
N VAL A 409 17.54 20.85 -6.93
CA VAL A 409 18.56 20.92 -5.85
C VAL A 409 19.84 20.21 -6.27
N ASP A 410 19.74 19.01 -6.85
CA ASP A 410 20.90 18.25 -7.31
C ASP A 410 21.65 18.97 -8.46
N ALA A 411 20.92 19.65 -9.35
CA ALA A 411 21.52 20.46 -10.40
C ALA A 411 22.26 21.69 -9.83
N LEU A 412 21.69 22.34 -8.81
CA LEU A 412 22.32 23.48 -8.12
C LEU A 412 23.58 23.05 -7.37
N ASP A 413 23.54 21.92 -6.64
CA ASP A 413 24.69 21.36 -5.92
C ASP A 413 25.84 21.03 -6.88
N LYS A 414 25.53 20.44 -8.04
CA LYS A 414 26.53 20.15 -9.08
C LYS A 414 27.13 21.43 -9.67
N ALA A 415 26.28 22.41 -10.02
CA ALA A 415 26.75 23.69 -10.55
C ALA A 415 27.64 24.45 -9.55
N GLN A 416 27.36 24.33 -8.25
CA GLN A 416 28.19 24.88 -7.18
C GLN A 416 29.52 24.12 -7.03
N ALA A 417 29.50 22.79 -7.06
CA ALA A 417 30.71 21.98 -6.99
C ALA A 417 31.63 22.18 -8.22
N GLU A 418 31.04 22.44 -9.38
CA GLU A 418 31.75 22.69 -10.65
C GLU A 418 32.08 24.17 -10.87
N GLY A 419 31.81 25.05 -9.89
CA GLY A 419 32.14 26.48 -9.96
C GLY A 419 31.42 27.26 -11.07
N THR A 420 30.34 26.72 -11.63
CA THR A 420 29.68 27.22 -12.84
C THR A 420 28.26 27.70 -12.53
N LEU A 421 28.14 28.70 -11.65
CA LEU A 421 26.87 29.36 -11.34
C LEU A 421 26.48 30.35 -12.45
N SER A 422 26.15 29.86 -13.65
CA SER A 422 25.46 30.68 -14.66
C SER A 422 24.24 29.95 -15.22
N ALA A 423 23.05 30.45 -14.84
CA ALA A 423 21.74 30.21 -15.43
C ALA A 423 21.13 28.79 -15.31
N VAL A 424 20.58 28.47 -14.13
CA VAL A 424 19.49 27.49 -14.03
C VAL A 424 18.20 28.14 -14.51
N ARG A 425 17.84 27.90 -15.77
CA ARG A 425 16.60 28.42 -16.38
C ARG A 425 15.43 27.53 -15.94
N VAL A 426 14.55 28.06 -15.09
CA VAL A 426 13.22 27.49 -14.85
C VAL A 426 12.45 27.58 -16.17
N GLN A 427 12.26 26.47 -16.88
CA GLN A 427 11.44 26.45 -18.08
C GLN A 427 9.99 26.71 -17.68
N ARG A 428 9.42 27.81 -18.22
CA ARG A 428 7.96 28.00 -18.26
C ARG A 428 7.38 26.92 -19.17
N PHE A 429 6.28 26.33 -18.73
CA PHE A 429 5.46 25.41 -19.50
C PHE A 429 4.86 26.16 -20.69
N ASP A 430 5.32 25.85 -21.90
CA ASP A 430 4.59 26.19 -23.12
C ASP A 430 3.62 25.07 -23.46
N GLU A 431 2.36 25.47 -23.65
CA GLU A 431 1.30 24.63 -24.20
C GLU A 431 1.53 24.42 -25.69
N GLY A 432 1.65 23.16 -26.12
CA GLY A 432 1.45 22.71 -27.50
C GLY A 432 2.68 22.15 -28.20
N TYR A 433 2.62 20.89 -28.62
CA TYR A 433 2.25 20.53 -30.00
C TYR A 433 2.11 19.01 -30.18
N ILE A 434 1.42 18.66 -31.26
CA ILE A 434 0.91 17.37 -31.70
C ILE A 434 1.99 16.60 -32.48
N ASP A 435 1.99 15.27 -32.40
CA ASP A 435 2.27 14.48 -33.61
C ASP A 435 1.21 13.38 -33.80
N ASN A 436 0.68 13.37 -35.02
CA ASN A 436 -0.29 12.42 -35.54
C ASN A 436 0.53 11.36 -36.29
N ASN A 437 0.41 10.09 -35.91
CA ASN A 437 0.38 9.02 -36.91
C ASN A 437 -0.38 7.80 -36.38
N ILE A 438 -1.44 7.53 -37.12
CA ILE A 438 -2.29 6.33 -37.19
C ILE A 438 -1.43 5.22 -37.83
N ASP A 439 -1.36 4.01 -37.27
CA ASP A 439 -2.10 2.78 -37.63
C ASP A 439 -1.32 1.66 -36.87
N ASP A 440 -1.82 0.51 -36.44
CA ASP A 440 -3.01 -0.26 -36.74
C ASP A 440 -3.07 -1.41 -35.71
N GLY A 441 -4.23 -2.01 -35.47
CA GLY A 441 -4.30 -3.33 -34.81
C GLY A 441 -5.11 -3.42 -33.51
N VAL A 442 -6.40 -3.11 -33.60
CA VAL A 442 -7.41 -3.55 -32.65
C VAL A 442 -7.54 -5.08 -32.70
N ASN A 443 -7.49 -5.74 -31.56
CA ASN A 443 -8.35 -6.89 -31.32
C ASN A 443 -8.76 -6.93 -29.84
N LEU A 444 -9.86 -6.24 -29.56
CA LEU A 444 -10.72 -6.48 -28.41
C LEU A 444 -11.70 -7.56 -28.84
N ASP A 445 -11.77 -8.65 -28.09
CA ASP A 445 -13.04 -9.34 -27.94
C ASP A 445 -13.40 -9.44 -26.46
N SER A 446 -14.46 -8.72 -26.13
CA SER A 446 -15.50 -9.01 -25.13
C SER A 446 -15.77 -10.52 -25.04
N GLY A 447 -15.93 -11.15 -23.88
CA GLY A 447 -16.94 -10.84 -22.88
C GLY A 447 -18.04 -11.91 -22.92
N VAL A 448 -18.71 -12.09 -21.77
CA VAL A 448 -19.96 -12.83 -21.51
C VAL A 448 -19.76 -14.24 -20.89
N GLU A 449 -20.06 -14.30 -19.58
CA GLU A 449 -21.10 -15.14 -18.90
C GLU A 449 -21.56 -16.40 -19.68
N SER A 450 -21.89 -17.56 -19.10
CA SER A 450 -22.40 -17.98 -17.80
C SER A 450 -22.54 -19.52 -17.82
N ASP A 451 -22.63 -20.10 -16.63
CA ASP A 451 -23.44 -21.28 -16.28
C ASP A 451 -23.09 -22.70 -16.77
N ASP A 452 -22.92 -23.51 -15.73
CA ASP A 452 -23.48 -24.84 -15.49
C ASP A 452 -23.06 -26.08 -16.29
N SER A 453 -22.97 -27.15 -15.49
CA SER A 453 -23.12 -28.57 -15.84
C SER A 453 -21.96 -29.24 -16.59
N SER A 454 -21.00 -29.81 -15.84
CA SER A 454 -20.86 -31.26 -15.60
C SER A 454 -19.65 -31.58 -14.74
#